data_AF-A0A6L3EMK3-F1
#
_entry.id   AF-A0A6L3EMK3-F1
#
_cell.length_a   1.000
_cell.length_b   1.000
_cell.length_c   1.000
_cell.angle_alpha   90.00
_cell.angle_beta   90.00
_cell.angle_gamma   90.00
#
_symmetry.space_group_name_H-M   'P 1'
#
loop_
_entity.id
_entity.type
_entity.pdbx_description
1 polymer ?
#
loop_
_entity_poly.entity_id
_entity_poly.type
_entity_poly.pdbx_seq_one_letter_code
_entity_poly.pdbx_strand_id
1 'polypeptide(L)'
;MTRAAGVVVADAGDEWMWRLASRRARTVMTSGGVEPVLDGGEKGHSVFAQAFLDALDANRDVLEGQRLFTQIRRPVGLESLQTPEYADIRGAGHQGGDFLFVPMSSW
;
A
#
# COMPACT_ATOMS: atom_id res chain seq x y z
N MET A 1 -13.99 2.79 1.51
CA MET A 1 -14.16 3.53 2.78
C MET A 1 -12.78 4.03 3.18
N THR A 2 -12.55 5.34 3.33
CA THR A 2 -11.31 5.85 3.91
C THR A 2 -11.72 6.57 5.19
N ARG A 3 -11.35 6.04 6.36
CA ARG A 3 -11.50 6.77 7.62
C ARG A 3 -10.40 7.84 7.66
N ALA A 4 -10.78 9.09 7.89
CA ALA A 4 -9.83 10.11 8.30
C ALA A 4 -9.43 9.80 9.74
N ALA A 5 -8.33 9.07 9.91
CA ALA A 5 -7.64 9.01 11.19
C ALA A 5 -6.98 10.38 11.43
N GLY A 6 -7.22 11.00 12.58
CA GLY A 6 -6.53 12.22 12.98
C GLY A 6 -5.08 11.90 13.29
N VAL A 7 -4.24 11.78 12.26
CA VAL A 7 -2.80 11.55 12.43
C VAL A 7 -2.19 12.88 12.83
N VAL A 8 -1.54 12.92 13.99
CA VAL A 8 -0.66 14.02 14.40
C VAL A 8 0.72 13.67 13.84
N VAL A 9 1.19 14.50 12.90
CA VAL A 9 2.39 14.27 12.09
C VAL A 9 3.31 15.44 12.49
N ALA A 10 4.39 15.21 13.24
CA ALA A 10 5.30 16.25 13.78
C ALA A 10 6.80 15.93 13.59
N ASP A 11 7.43 16.56 12.58
CA ASP A 11 8.86 16.70 12.16
C ASP A 11 9.04 16.70 10.59
N ALA A 12 10.25 16.72 10.02
CA ALA A 12 10.48 16.83 8.57
C ALA A 12 9.99 15.62 7.74
N GLY A 13 10.01 14.41 8.33
CA GLY A 13 9.32 13.24 7.78
C GLY A 13 7.81 13.47 7.73
N ASP A 14 7.32 14.29 8.64
CA ASP A 14 5.93 14.66 8.79
C ASP A 14 5.48 15.71 7.78
N GLU A 15 6.33 16.62 7.31
CA GLU A 15 5.94 17.56 6.24
C GLU A 15 5.61 16.81 4.93
N TRP A 16 6.42 15.79 4.58
CA TRP A 16 6.13 14.93 3.43
C TRP A 16 4.82 14.16 3.61
N MET A 17 4.65 13.51 4.76
CA MET A 17 3.45 12.74 5.06
C MET A 17 2.21 13.62 5.10
N TRP A 18 2.31 14.83 5.64
CA TRP A 18 1.25 15.82 5.65
C TRP A 18 0.89 16.28 4.23
N ARG A 19 1.89 16.48 3.37
CA ARG A 19 1.66 16.79 1.95
C ARG A 19 0.91 15.66 1.23
N LEU A 20 1.22 14.40 1.52
CA LEU A 20 0.49 13.26 0.96
C LEU A 20 -0.95 13.18 1.50
N ALA A 21 -1.13 13.38 2.81
CA ALA A 21 -2.43 13.32 3.48
C ALA A 21 -3.39 14.47 3.08
N SER A 22 -2.84 15.66 2.80
CA SER A 22 -3.61 16.86 2.46
C SER A 22 -4.12 16.88 1.01
N ARG A 23 -3.68 15.95 0.17
CA ARG A 23 -4.04 15.89 -1.25
C ARG A 23 -4.94 14.70 -1.56
N ARG A 24 -5.78 14.85 -2.57
CA ARG A 24 -6.70 13.78 -2.98
C ARG A 24 -5.93 12.59 -3.59
N ALA A 25 -6.05 11.43 -2.95
CA ALA A 25 -5.52 10.15 -3.43
C ALA A 25 -6.56 9.37 -4.24
N ARG A 26 -6.14 8.91 -5.42
CA ARG A 26 -6.88 8.00 -6.32
C ARG A 26 -5.88 7.05 -6.98
N THR A 27 -5.50 6.02 -6.25
CA THR A 27 -4.52 5.03 -6.68
C THR A 27 -5.14 3.65 -6.73
N VAL A 28 -4.50 2.75 -7.46
CA VAL A 28 -4.83 1.33 -7.53
C VAL A 28 -3.58 0.52 -7.27
N MET A 29 -3.71 -0.51 -6.44
CA MET A 29 -2.71 -1.55 -6.23
C MET A 29 -3.30 -2.87 -6.71
N THR A 30 -2.64 -3.55 -7.64
CA THR A 30 -3.12 -4.83 -8.20
C THR A 30 -2.11 -5.94 -7.95
N SER A 31 -2.60 -7.19 -7.90
CA SER A 31 -1.76 -8.37 -7.81
C SER A 31 -1.00 -8.68 -9.11
N GLY A 32 -1.51 -8.20 -10.23
CA GLY A 32 -0.98 -8.40 -11.58
C GLY A 32 -1.79 -7.61 -12.61
N GLY A 33 -1.53 -7.87 -13.88
CA GLY A 33 -2.34 -7.42 -15.00
C GLY A 33 -3.42 -8.45 -15.33
N VAL A 34 -3.17 -9.24 -16.37
CA VAL A 34 -4.10 -10.29 -16.85
C VAL A 34 -3.70 -11.69 -16.41
N GLU A 35 -2.59 -11.81 -15.68
CA GLU A 35 -2.11 -13.07 -15.14
C GLU A 35 -3.11 -13.64 -14.10
N PRO A 36 -3.28 -14.97 -14.05
CA PRO A 36 -4.13 -15.58 -13.05
C PRO A 36 -3.58 -15.33 -11.65
N VAL A 37 -4.49 -15.15 -10.68
CA VAL A 37 -4.11 -15.02 -9.27
C VAL A 37 -3.82 -16.40 -8.72
N LEU A 38 -2.62 -16.59 -8.19
CA LEU A 38 -2.25 -17.86 -7.56
C LEU A 38 -2.77 -17.91 -6.13
N ASP A 39 -3.76 -18.78 -5.89
CA ASP A 39 -4.33 -19.08 -4.57
C ASP A 39 -3.42 -20.00 -3.71
N GLY A 40 -2.13 -20.09 -4.06
CA GLY A 40 -1.14 -20.98 -3.44
C GLY A 40 -0.24 -20.29 -2.40
N GLY A 41 -0.61 -19.11 -1.91
CA GLY A 41 0.14 -18.46 -0.85
C GLY A 41 -0.03 -19.18 0.49
N GLU A 42 0.85 -18.86 1.43
CA GLU A 42 0.76 -19.43 2.77
C GLU A 42 -0.50 -18.95 3.52
N LYS A 43 -0.86 -19.64 4.61
CA LYS A 43 -1.96 -19.27 5.52
C LYS A 43 -3.35 -19.12 4.88
N GLY A 44 -3.56 -19.67 3.68
CA GLY A 44 -4.85 -19.65 2.98
C GLY A 44 -5.13 -18.36 2.22
N HIS A 45 -4.09 -17.59 1.89
CA HIS A 45 -4.17 -16.38 1.08
C HIS A 45 -3.52 -16.59 -0.29
N SER A 46 -3.88 -15.77 -1.28
CA SER A 46 -3.07 -15.70 -2.51
C SER A 46 -1.68 -15.17 -2.20
N VAL A 47 -0.69 -15.44 -3.06
CA VAL A 47 0.69 -14.94 -2.88
C VAL A 47 0.71 -13.41 -2.67
N PHE A 48 -0.09 -12.68 -3.46
CA PHE A 48 -0.24 -11.23 -3.30
C PHE A 48 -0.86 -10.84 -1.94
N ALA A 49 -1.96 -11.49 -1.56
CA ALA A 49 -2.65 -11.15 -0.32
C ALA A 49 -1.78 -11.46 0.91
N GLN A 50 -1.04 -12.58 0.88
CA GLN A 50 -0.08 -12.93 1.94
C GLN A 50 1.01 -11.87 2.06
N ALA A 51 1.67 -11.49 0.95
CA ALA A 51 2.71 -10.46 0.96
C ALA A 51 2.19 -9.09 1.42
N PHE A 52 0.96 -8.72 1.05
CA PHE A 52 0.32 -7.49 1.50
C PHE A 52 0.10 -7.49 3.02
N LEU A 53 -0.40 -8.59 3.57
CA LEU A 53 -0.64 -8.73 5.02
C LEU A 53 0.68 -8.74 5.80
N ASP A 54 1.69 -9.48 5.35
CA ASP A 54 2.99 -9.54 6.02
C ASP A 54 3.67 -8.16 6.07
N ALA A 55 3.55 -7.36 5.01
CA ALA A 55 4.06 -6.00 4.99
C ALA A 55 3.34 -5.06 5.98
N LEU A 56 2.03 -5.23 6.16
CA LEU A 56 1.26 -4.49 7.16
C LEU A 56 1.57 -4.94 8.60
N ASP A 57 1.71 -6.25 8.83
CA ASP A 57 2.03 -6.80 10.16
C ASP A 57 3.44 -6.41 10.63
N ALA A 58 4.38 -6.29 9.68
CA ALA A 58 5.74 -5.84 9.95
C ALA A 58 5.84 -4.31 10.16
N ASN A 59 4.79 -3.55 9.84
CA ASN A 59 4.83 -2.09 9.86
C ASN A 59 4.97 -1.52 11.28
N ARG A 60 5.93 -0.61 11.48
CA ARG A 60 6.22 0.03 12.78
C ARG A 60 6.05 1.55 12.76
N ASP A 61 5.89 2.14 11.58
CA ASP A 61 5.81 3.57 11.32
C ASP A 61 4.66 3.90 10.36
N VAL A 62 4.41 5.18 10.08
CA VAL A 62 3.46 5.56 9.03
C VAL A 62 4.03 5.12 7.68
N LEU A 63 3.26 4.31 6.95
CA LEU A 63 3.67 3.73 5.68
C LEU A 63 2.77 4.26 4.55
N GLU A 64 3.35 4.95 3.58
CA GLU A 64 2.63 5.36 2.38
C GLU A 64 2.48 4.22 1.37
N GLY A 65 1.42 4.27 0.56
CA GLY A 65 1.04 3.24 -0.41
C GLY A 65 2.17 2.84 -1.35
N GLN A 66 2.99 3.79 -1.82
CA GLN A 66 4.14 3.48 -2.67
C GLN A 66 5.26 2.71 -1.93
N ARG A 67 5.50 3.02 -0.65
CA ARG A 67 6.46 2.27 0.17
C ARG A 67 5.94 0.87 0.48
N LEU A 68 4.64 0.73 0.80
CA LEU A 68 3.99 -0.57 0.96
C LEU A 68 4.13 -1.42 -0.32
N PHE A 69 3.84 -0.84 -1.49
CA PHE A 69 3.99 -1.53 -2.77
C PHE A 69 5.43 -2.02 -3.02
N THR A 70 6.43 -1.21 -2.70
CA THR A 70 7.85 -1.58 -2.85
C THR A 70 8.19 -2.82 -2.02
N GLN A 71 7.60 -2.97 -0.83
CA GLN A 71 7.80 -4.15 0.02
C GLN A 71 7.12 -5.40 -0.54
N ILE A 72 5.98 -5.26 -1.22
CA ILE A 72 5.18 -6.37 -1.75
C ILE A 72 5.70 -6.86 -3.12
N ARG A 73 6.17 -5.94 -3.97
CA ARG A 73 6.51 -6.24 -5.37
C ARG A 73 7.53 -7.36 -5.51
N ARG A 74 8.57 -7.36 -4.66
CA ARG A 74 9.66 -8.35 -4.73
C ARG A 74 9.21 -9.75 -4.28
N PRO A 75 8.62 -9.94 -3.08
CA PRO A 75 8.09 -11.25 -2.66
C PRO A 75 7.16 -11.88 -3.70
N VAL A 76 6.18 -11.12 -4.21
CA VAL A 76 5.21 -11.66 -5.17
C VAL A 76 5.87 -12.10 -6.47
N GLY A 77 6.82 -11.32 -6.99
CA GLY A 77 7.56 -11.69 -8.20
C GLY A 77 8.55 -12.85 -8.02
N LEU A 78 8.91 -13.21 -6.79
CA LEU A 78 9.74 -14.39 -6.50
C LEU A 78 8.91 -15.67 -6.35
N GLU A 79 7.68 -15.54 -5.86
CA GLU A 79 6.82 -16.68 -5.52
C GLU A 79 5.71 -16.94 -6.54
N SER A 80 5.59 -16.08 -7.56
CA SER A 80 4.58 -16.19 -8.59
C SER A 80 5.04 -15.61 -9.92
N LEU A 81 4.28 -15.87 -10.98
CA LEU A 81 4.41 -15.20 -12.28
C LEU A 81 3.67 -13.86 -12.32
N GLN A 82 3.05 -13.44 -11.22
CA GLN A 82 2.29 -12.20 -11.16
C GLN A 82 3.24 -11.01 -11.06
N THR A 83 2.89 -9.91 -11.73
CA THR A 83 3.65 -8.65 -11.70
C THR A 83 2.79 -7.56 -11.07
N PRO A 84 2.82 -7.37 -9.74
CA PRO A 84 2.02 -6.36 -9.08
C PRO A 84 2.27 -4.96 -9.64
N GLU A 85 1.21 -4.15 -9.69
CA GLU A 85 1.28 -2.76 -10.12
C GLU A 85 0.74 -1.81 -9.05
N TYR A 86 1.33 -0.61 -8.99
CA TYR A 86 0.80 0.52 -8.23
C TYR A 86 0.82 1.79 -9.08
N ALA A 87 -0.34 2.40 -9.29
CA ALA A 87 -0.47 3.55 -10.15
C ALA A 87 -1.67 4.45 -9.80
N ASP A 88 -1.65 5.66 -10.34
CA ASP A 88 -2.79 6.57 -10.31
C ASP A 88 -3.91 6.08 -11.22
N ILE A 89 -5.15 6.17 -10.76
CA ILE A 89 -6.32 5.88 -11.58
C ILE A 89 -6.52 7.05 -12.56
N ARG A 90 -6.27 6.81 -13.84
CA ARG A 90 -6.42 7.82 -14.90
C ARG A 90 -7.84 8.38 -14.93
N GLY A 91 -7.94 9.71 -15.00
CA GLY A 91 -9.23 10.41 -15.05
C GLY A 91 -10.02 10.44 -13.73
N ALA A 92 -9.51 9.88 -12.62
CA ALA A 92 -10.24 9.85 -11.35
C ALA A 92 -10.06 11.13 -10.48
N GLY A 93 -9.29 12.10 -10.97
CA GLY A 93 -8.93 13.32 -10.24
C GLY A 93 -7.93 13.05 -9.11
N HIS A 94 -6.89 12.26 -9.38
CA HIS A 94 -5.72 12.14 -8.52
C HIS A 94 -4.99 13.49 -8.42
N GLN A 95 -4.56 13.91 -7.22
CA GLN A 95 -3.91 15.21 -6.99
C GLN A 95 -2.52 15.12 -6.34
N GLY A 96 -1.90 13.94 -6.34
CA GLY A 96 -0.57 13.70 -5.75
C GLY A 96 -0.63 13.39 -4.25
N GLY A 97 -1.78 12.94 -3.74
CA GLY A 97 -1.88 12.37 -2.40
C GLY A 97 -1.73 10.85 -2.43
N ASP A 98 -1.48 10.24 -1.28
CA ASP A 98 -1.33 8.78 -1.16
C ASP A 98 -2.14 8.23 0.04
N PHE A 99 -2.34 6.92 0.06
CA PHE A 99 -2.87 6.24 1.24
C PHE A 99 -1.76 6.10 2.28
N LEU A 100 -2.07 6.44 3.54
CA LEU A 100 -1.18 6.27 4.67
C LEU A 100 -1.73 5.17 5.59
N PHE A 101 -0.91 4.15 5.84
CA PHE A 101 -1.18 3.07 6.77
C PHE A 101 -0.52 3.39 8.11
N VAL A 102 -1.34 3.59 9.14
CA VAL A 102 -0.89 3.93 10.49
C VAL A 102 -1.06 2.69 11.38
N PRO A 103 0.01 2.15 11.98
CA PRO A 103 -0.09 0.96 12.80
C PRO A 103 -0.88 1.24 14.08
N MET A 104 -1.61 0.24 14.58
CA MET A 104 -2.46 0.41 15.76
C MET A 104 -1.65 0.75 17.03
N SER A 105 -0.39 0.34 17.12
CA SER A 105 0.51 0.68 18.22
C SER A 105 0.87 2.16 18.30
N SER A 106 0.49 2.97 17.30
CA SER A 106 0.67 4.43 17.29
C SER A 106 -0.50 5.19 17.95
N TRP A 107 -1.44 4.47 18.58
CA TRP A 107 -2.56 5.00 19.36
C TRP A 107 -2.45 4.63 20.84
#